data_AF-A0A4P7H875-F1
#
_entry.id   AF-A0A4P7H875-F1
#
_cell.length_a   1.000
_cell.length_b   1.000
_cell.length_c   1.000
_cell.angle_alpha   90.00
_cell.angle_beta   90.00
_cell.angle_gamma   90.00
#
_symmetry.space_group_name_H-M   'P 1'
#
loop_
_entity.id
_entity.type
_entity.pdbx_description
1 polymer ?
#
loop_
_entity_poly.entity_id
_entity_poly.type
_entity_poly.pdbx_seq_one_letter_code
_entity_poly.pdbx_strand_id
1 'polypeptide(L)'
;MGRNSYRLTAAVAALGLSIVAAPFAHAEPAPLNGLFALAPGVCSGGAVTGSFFRMILPTGDAGGPYLANSDSACSDQTVTTLSAGSDGGLVSGSYQPQPAAAFDGAGNAQSGRVTTPVRFYGVDFATATNPTDPQTGGGTAVPQLFSDGGQLSGDLSSLGVTWNNQVFNQGAPKPGGGLPGKTSPVHGTIDGAGNFVIEWTSQIVGGPFNNFTGLWHLAGQYRGGSVPQAAPAAAPIAAAPGAPGAAAPAAPAPGVPAAAAPPAAGAPAAAPAAGAQAPVDAAVPMAQAQPARTDPVLASKTVEVPRGRHTPAWVVPTLFVVAVAAAGVFFNADRIVRRQRQ
;
A
#
# COMPACT_ATOMS: atom_id res chain seq x y z
N MET A 1 -73.17 39.32 6.31
CA MET A 1 -73.54 39.80 4.95
C MET A 1 -72.29 40.41 4.33
N GLY A 2 -71.88 39.93 3.15
CA GLY A 2 -70.58 40.24 2.54
C GLY A 2 -70.50 41.55 1.76
N ARG A 3 -69.27 41.81 1.27
CA ARG A 3 -68.75 42.79 0.28
C ARG A 3 -67.54 43.54 0.90
N ASN A 4 -66.48 43.95 0.21
CA ASN A 4 -65.83 43.64 -1.07
C ASN A 4 -64.56 44.54 -1.09
N SER A 5 -63.48 44.07 -1.74
CA SER A 5 -62.35 44.88 -2.29
C SER A 5 -61.30 45.39 -1.27
N TYR A 6 -59.97 45.34 -1.47
CA TYR A 6 -59.16 45.62 -2.67
C TYR A 6 -57.77 44.92 -2.64
N ARG A 7 -57.35 44.44 -3.82
CA ARG A 7 -56.02 44.49 -4.49
C ARG A 7 -54.75 44.59 -3.62
N LEU A 8 -53.76 43.70 -3.87
CA LEU A 8 -52.62 44.01 -4.75
C LEU A 8 -51.80 42.75 -5.12
N THR A 9 -51.42 42.73 -6.38
CA THR A 9 -50.50 41.86 -7.12
C THR A 9 -49.08 41.80 -6.56
N ALA A 10 -48.47 40.61 -6.60
CA ALA A 10 -47.10 40.42 -7.08
C ALA A 10 -46.87 38.94 -7.46
N ALA A 11 -46.83 38.67 -8.77
CA ALA A 11 -46.35 37.42 -9.32
C ALA A 11 -44.83 37.50 -9.48
N VAL A 12 -44.09 36.61 -8.83
CA VAL A 12 -42.69 36.32 -9.16
C VAL A 12 -42.64 34.87 -9.58
N ALA A 13 -42.57 34.64 -10.90
CA ALA A 13 -42.27 33.34 -11.46
C ALA A 13 -40.77 33.07 -11.30
N ALA A 14 -40.41 32.24 -10.33
CA ALA A 14 -39.07 31.68 -10.24
C ALA A 14 -38.97 30.49 -11.21
N LEU A 15 -38.34 30.71 -12.36
CA LEU A 15 -37.83 29.64 -13.22
C LEU A 15 -36.66 28.97 -12.49
N GLY A 16 -36.96 27.90 -11.75
CA GLY A 16 -35.95 27.04 -11.14
C GLY A 16 -35.24 26.22 -12.21
N LEU A 17 -33.99 26.57 -12.55
CA LEU A 17 -33.06 25.63 -13.18
C LEU A 17 -32.65 24.58 -12.13
N SER A 18 -33.27 23.41 -12.20
CA SER A 18 -32.80 22.23 -11.49
C SER A 18 -31.53 21.71 -12.16
N ILE A 19 -30.35 22.20 -11.72
CA ILE A 19 -29.09 21.52 -12.01
C ILE A 19 -29.11 20.22 -11.19
N VAL A 20 -29.47 19.12 -11.84
CA VAL A 20 -29.25 17.78 -11.29
C VAL A 20 -27.75 17.54 -11.33
N ALA A 21 -27.05 17.89 -10.24
CA ALA A 21 -25.71 17.41 -9.99
C ALA A 21 -25.81 15.90 -9.76
N ALA A 22 -25.61 15.11 -10.81
CA ALA A 22 -25.43 13.68 -10.65
C ALA A 22 -24.21 13.50 -9.72
N PRO A 23 -24.35 12.81 -8.57
CA PRO A 23 -23.18 12.49 -7.76
C PRO A 23 -22.26 11.65 -8.63
N PHE A 24 -21.04 12.14 -8.85
CA PHE A 24 -19.99 11.27 -9.38
C PHE A 24 -19.87 10.11 -8.40
N ALA A 25 -20.30 8.92 -8.83
CA ALA A 25 -20.12 7.70 -8.06
C ALA A 25 -18.61 7.48 -7.99
N HIS A 26 -18.00 7.89 -6.89
CA HIS A 26 -16.63 7.53 -6.58
C HIS A 26 -16.65 6.01 -6.34
N ALA A 27 -15.94 5.26 -7.16
CA ALA A 27 -15.77 3.83 -6.89
C ALA A 27 -15.09 3.68 -5.53
N GLU A 28 -15.60 2.75 -4.72
CA GLU A 28 -14.96 2.41 -3.44
C GLU A 28 -13.53 1.91 -3.71
N PRO A 29 -12.54 2.23 -2.84
CA PRO A 29 -11.18 1.74 -2.99
C PRO A 29 -11.16 0.23 -3.17
N ALA A 30 -10.60 -0.23 -4.29
CA ALA A 30 -10.62 -1.63 -4.64
C ALA A 30 -9.49 -2.38 -3.91
N PRO A 31 -9.79 -3.47 -3.17
CA PRO A 31 -8.75 -4.27 -2.54
C PRO A 31 -7.87 -4.94 -3.60
N LEU A 32 -6.55 -4.82 -3.45
CA LEU A 32 -5.57 -5.47 -4.29
C LEU A 32 -5.03 -6.71 -3.58
N ASN A 33 -5.64 -7.87 -3.82
CA ASN A 33 -5.15 -9.14 -3.27
C ASN A 33 -4.04 -9.71 -4.15
N GLY A 34 -2.98 -10.24 -3.54
CA GLY A 34 -1.87 -10.86 -4.26
C GLY A 34 -0.51 -10.24 -3.95
N LEU A 35 0.48 -10.63 -4.76
CA LEU A 35 1.89 -10.33 -4.50
C LEU A 35 2.27 -8.94 -5.00
N PHE A 36 2.76 -8.10 -4.10
CA PHE A 36 3.53 -6.90 -4.40
C PHE A 36 5.01 -7.29 -4.45
N ALA A 37 5.45 -7.73 -5.63
CA ALA A 37 6.81 -8.24 -5.83
C ALA A 37 7.82 -7.10 -5.74
N LEU A 38 8.81 -7.22 -4.85
CA LEU A 38 9.74 -6.13 -4.56
C LEU A 38 10.87 -6.07 -5.59
N ALA A 39 11.10 -4.88 -6.13
CA ALA A 39 12.33 -4.57 -6.83
C ALA A 39 13.45 -4.36 -5.82
N PRO A 40 14.66 -4.94 -6.05
CA PRO A 40 15.79 -4.76 -5.16
C PRO A 40 16.21 -3.30 -5.10
N GLY A 41 16.61 -2.86 -3.91
CA GLY A 41 17.22 -1.55 -3.69
C GLY A 41 18.57 -1.46 -4.40
N VAL A 42 18.78 -0.40 -5.17
CA VAL A 42 20.03 -0.13 -5.89
C VAL A 42 20.48 1.29 -5.59
N CYS A 43 21.73 1.42 -5.18
CA CYS A 43 22.38 2.70 -4.93
C CYS A 43 23.34 3.02 -6.09
N SER A 44 23.02 4.06 -6.87
CA SER A 44 23.83 4.48 -8.02
C SER A 44 23.76 5.99 -8.22
N GLY A 45 24.89 6.63 -8.56
CA GLY A 45 24.93 8.07 -8.83
C GLY A 45 24.55 8.98 -7.64
N GLY A 46 24.54 8.45 -6.42
CA GLY A 46 24.04 9.14 -5.22
C GLY A 46 22.51 9.18 -5.11
N ALA A 47 21.81 8.37 -5.90
CA ALA A 47 20.38 8.11 -5.78
C ALA A 47 20.14 6.65 -5.37
N VAL A 48 18.94 6.40 -4.83
CA VAL A 48 18.46 5.07 -4.48
C VAL A 48 17.20 4.80 -5.28
N THR A 49 17.13 3.63 -5.91
CA THR A 49 15.94 3.13 -6.61
C THR A 49 15.54 1.78 -6.06
N GLY A 50 14.29 1.34 -6.29
CA GLY A 50 13.80 0.07 -5.76
C GLY A 50 13.42 0.17 -4.28
N SER A 51 13.48 -0.94 -3.56
CA SER A 51 13.03 -0.98 -2.16
C SER A 51 14.13 -0.66 -1.16
N PHE A 52 13.83 0.17 -0.16
CA PHE A 52 14.77 0.50 0.91
C PHE A 52 14.08 0.89 2.21
N PHE A 53 14.87 0.87 3.27
CA PHE A 53 14.51 1.28 4.62
C PHE A 53 15.47 2.38 5.09
N ARG A 54 14.95 3.34 5.87
CA ARG A 54 15.76 4.27 6.65
C ARG A 54 15.21 4.36 8.06
N MET A 55 16.09 4.47 9.04
CA MET A 55 15.68 4.67 10.43
C MET A 55 15.78 6.14 10.79
N ILE A 56 14.65 6.80 11.03
CA ILE A 56 14.58 8.19 11.49
C ILE A 56 14.94 8.24 12.98
N LEU A 57 15.82 9.18 13.35
CA LEU A 57 16.17 9.41 14.75
C LEU A 57 14.99 10.00 15.53
N PRO A 58 14.93 9.84 16.87
CA PRO A 58 13.86 10.41 17.69
C PRO A 58 13.65 11.92 17.51
N THR A 59 14.66 12.67 17.08
CA THR A 59 14.61 14.11 16.83
C THR A 59 14.21 14.50 15.41
N GLY A 60 14.15 13.54 14.47
CA GLY A 60 13.92 13.81 13.04
C GLY A 60 12.49 13.64 12.57
N ASP A 61 12.29 13.79 11.26
CA ASP A 61 11.03 13.52 10.57
C ASP A 61 11.28 12.74 9.28
N ALA A 62 10.30 12.71 8.37
CA ALA A 62 10.43 12.02 7.09
C ALA A 62 11.63 12.48 6.24
N GLY A 63 12.16 13.69 6.48
CA GLY A 63 13.39 14.25 5.89
C GLY A 63 14.66 14.05 6.72
N GLY A 64 14.57 13.43 7.91
CA GLY A 64 15.69 13.12 8.79
C GLY A 64 15.81 14.04 10.02
N PRO A 65 16.91 13.97 10.78
CA PRO A 65 18.08 13.12 10.54
C PRO A 65 17.79 11.63 10.70
N TYR A 66 18.56 10.81 9.99
CA TYR A 66 18.46 9.36 10.00
C TYR A 66 19.67 8.75 10.71
N LEU A 67 19.45 7.57 11.30
CA LEU A 67 20.50 6.71 11.84
C LEU A 67 21.29 6.10 10.68
N ALA A 68 22.62 6.18 10.73
CA ALA A 68 23.50 5.56 9.75
C ALA A 68 23.61 4.05 10.03
N ASN A 69 23.36 3.22 9.04
CA ASN A 69 23.67 1.80 9.08
C ASN A 69 25.12 1.57 8.59
N SER A 70 26.01 1.18 9.50
CA SER A 70 27.42 0.90 9.17
C SER A 70 27.60 -0.26 8.17
N ASP A 71 26.61 -1.13 8.06
CA ASP A 71 26.61 -2.28 7.14
C ASP A 71 26.00 -1.95 5.77
N SER A 72 25.55 -0.71 5.56
CA SER A 72 25.03 -0.28 4.26
C SER A 72 26.13 -0.30 3.20
N ALA A 73 25.81 -0.89 2.03
CA ALA A 73 26.65 -0.83 0.84
C ALA A 73 26.53 0.50 0.06
N CYS A 74 25.58 1.36 0.45
CA CYS A 74 25.34 2.63 -0.21
C CYS A 74 26.32 3.70 0.28
N SER A 75 26.63 4.68 -0.58
CA SER A 75 27.43 5.83 -0.19
C SER A 75 26.74 6.70 0.86
N ASP A 76 25.40 6.80 0.81
CA ASP A 76 24.59 7.25 1.94
C ASP A 76 24.33 6.07 2.89
N GLN A 77 25.11 6.01 3.97
CA GLN A 77 25.00 4.95 4.97
C GLN A 77 23.66 4.95 5.72
N THR A 78 22.83 5.99 5.60
CA THR A 78 21.50 5.98 6.24
C THR A 78 20.47 5.14 5.46
N VAL A 79 20.82 4.69 4.26
CA VAL A 79 19.96 3.86 3.40
C VAL A 79 20.28 2.39 3.65
N THR A 80 19.28 1.58 3.90
CA THR A 80 19.40 0.13 3.95
C THR A 80 18.57 -0.47 2.80
N THR A 81 19.23 -0.94 1.75
CA THR A 81 18.56 -1.53 0.58
C THR A 81 17.86 -2.82 0.96
N LEU A 82 16.64 -3.00 0.47
CA LEU A 82 15.84 -4.20 0.67
C LEU A 82 15.76 -5.00 -0.63
N SER A 83 15.57 -6.31 -0.52
CA SER A 83 15.30 -7.19 -1.67
C SER A 83 14.15 -8.12 -1.35
N ALA A 84 13.51 -8.63 -2.40
CA ALA A 84 12.43 -9.59 -2.31
C ALA A 84 12.86 -10.84 -1.52
N GLY A 85 12.05 -11.24 -0.54
CA GLY A 85 12.22 -12.50 0.18
C GLY A 85 11.85 -13.73 -0.64
N SER A 86 11.76 -14.89 0.02
CA SER A 86 11.45 -16.18 -0.61
C SER A 86 10.08 -16.20 -1.30
N ASP A 87 9.13 -15.39 -0.84
CA ASP A 87 7.80 -15.29 -1.45
C ASP A 87 7.76 -14.23 -2.56
N GLY A 88 8.88 -13.57 -2.84
CA GLY A 88 9.00 -12.53 -3.86
C GLY A 88 8.64 -11.12 -3.39
N GLY A 89 8.14 -10.94 -2.16
CA GLY A 89 7.73 -9.63 -1.65
C GLY A 89 6.59 -9.68 -0.64
N LEU A 90 5.86 -8.57 -0.52
CA LEU A 90 4.71 -8.41 0.36
C LEU A 90 3.45 -8.99 -0.29
N VAL A 91 2.73 -9.86 0.43
CA VAL A 91 1.44 -10.39 -0.02
C VAL A 91 0.31 -9.61 0.66
N SER A 92 -0.51 -8.94 -0.15
CA SER A 92 -1.75 -8.31 0.29
C SER A 92 -2.88 -9.34 0.28
N GLY A 93 -3.69 -9.35 1.34
CA GLY A 93 -4.76 -10.31 1.60
C GLY A 93 -4.31 -11.59 2.31
N SER A 94 -3.05 -11.74 2.73
CA SER A 94 -2.57 -12.93 3.46
C SER A 94 -1.34 -12.67 4.33
N TYR A 95 -1.25 -13.38 5.46
CA TYR A 95 -0.10 -13.30 6.34
C TYR A 95 1.12 -14.06 5.80
N GLN A 96 2.30 -13.51 6.09
CA GLN A 96 3.61 -14.11 5.88
C GLN A 96 4.32 -14.13 7.23
N PRO A 97 3.89 -15.02 8.15
CA PRO A 97 4.37 -15.00 9.52
C PRO A 97 5.84 -15.38 9.61
N GLN A 98 6.51 -14.86 10.63
CA GLN A 98 7.85 -15.27 10.99
C GLN A 98 7.86 -16.76 11.43
N PRO A 99 8.98 -17.48 11.24
CA PRO A 99 9.11 -18.84 11.75
C PRO A 99 9.01 -18.90 13.28
N ALA A 100 8.65 -20.08 13.81
CA ALA A 100 8.55 -20.29 15.27
C ALA A 100 9.88 -19.97 15.98
N ALA A 101 11.01 -20.37 15.40
CA ALA A 101 12.33 -19.87 15.77
C ALA A 101 12.62 -18.60 14.97
N ALA A 102 12.27 -17.44 15.52
CA ALA A 102 12.44 -16.16 14.82
C ALA A 102 13.90 -15.69 14.73
N PHE A 103 14.79 -16.26 15.55
CA PHE A 103 16.20 -15.87 15.69
C PHE A 103 17.12 -17.08 15.70
N ASP A 104 18.34 -16.90 15.19
CA ASP A 104 19.45 -17.81 15.42
C ASP A 104 20.14 -17.54 16.78
N GLY A 105 21.17 -18.32 17.11
CA GLY A 105 21.94 -18.15 18.35
C GLY A 105 22.76 -16.86 18.46
N ALA A 106 22.95 -16.13 17.34
CA ALA A 106 23.62 -14.83 17.30
C ALA A 106 22.64 -13.65 17.27
N GLY A 107 21.33 -13.91 17.28
CA GLY A 107 20.28 -12.90 17.24
C GLY A 107 19.89 -12.44 15.85
N ASN A 108 20.42 -13.07 14.79
CA ASN A 108 19.99 -12.78 13.42
C ASN A 108 18.56 -13.24 13.21
N ALA A 109 17.78 -12.39 12.56
CA ALA A 109 16.42 -12.71 12.18
C ALA A 109 16.39 -13.81 11.11
N GLN A 110 15.49 -14.79 11.30
CA GLN A 110 15.30 -15.92 10.39
C GLN A 110 14.08 -15.77 9.48
N SER A 111 13.22 -14.76 9.70
CA SER A 111 12.17 -14.47 8.73
C SER A 111 12.81 -14.07 7.41
N GLY A 112 12.27 -14.53 6.29
CA GLY A 112 12.83 -14.22 4.97
C GLY A 112 11.79 -14.21 3.87
N ARG A 113 10.51 -14.18 4.23
CA ARG A 113 9.40 -14.35 3.29
C ARG A 113 9.06 -13.06 2.56
N VAL A 114 8.94 -11.95 3.30
CA VAL A 114 8.61 -10.63 2.75
C VAL A 114 9.84 -9.98 2.11
N THR A 115 10.87 -9.72 2.91
CA THR A 115 12.21 -9.30 2.44
C THR A 115 13.24 -10.36 2.79
N THR A 116 14.34 -10.42 2.04
CA THR A 116 15.55 -11.11 2.54
C THR A 116 15.99 -10.47 3.85
N PRO A 117 16.56 -11.23 4.81
CA PRO A 117 17.26 -10.64 5.94
C PRO A 117 18.35 -9.68 5.47
N VAL A 118 18.47 -8.53 6.12
CA VAL A 118 19.47 -7.51 5.78
C VAL A 118 20.24 -7.11 7.03
N ARG A 119 21.54 -6.96 6.89
CA ARG A 119 22.44 -6.60 7.98
C ARG A 119 22.19 -5.15 8.44
N PHE A 120 22.04 -4.98 9.74
CA PHE A 120 21.88 -3.67 10.38
C PHE A 120 22.61 -3.68 11.73
N TYR A 121 23.72 -2.95 11.83
CA TYR A 121 24.64 -2.96 12.99
C TYR A 121 25.08 -4.37 13.40
N GLY A 122 25.60 -5.15 12.45
CA GLY A 122 26.21 -6.45 12.73
C GLY A 122 25.23 -7.62 12.89
N VAL A 123 23.91 -7.36 12.94
CA VAL A 123 22.86 -8.39 13.05
C VAL A 123 21.84 -8.25 11.92
N ASP A 124 21.40 -9.37 11.36
CA ASP A 124 20.37 -9.34 10.31
C ASP A 124 18.99 -9.04 10.91
N PHE A 125 18.30 -8.03 10.36
CA PHE A 125 16.87 -7.85 10.62
C PHE A 125 16.05 -8.46 9.49
N ALA A 126 14.81 -8.83 9.79
CA ALA A 126 13.87 -9.29 8.79
C ALA A 126 12.46 -8.79 9.04
N THR A 127 11.66 -8.84 7.99
CA THR A 127 10.25 -8.45 8.01
C THR A 127 9.33 -9.68 7.98
N ALA A 128 8.16 -9.55 8.58
CA ALA A 128 7.09 -10.54 8.56
C ALA A 128 5.73 -9.85 8.74
N THR A 129 4.65 -10.46 8.23
CA THR A 129 3.29 -10.06 8.58
C THR A 129 2.66 -11.13 9.47
N ASN A 130 2.42 -10.81 10.74
CA ASN A 130 1.99 -11.76 11.75
C ASN A 130 0.53 -11.48 12.16
N PRO A 131 -0.32 -12.50 12.39
CA PRO A 131 -1.70 -12.32 12.88
C PRO A 131 -1.79 -11.78 14.30
N THR A 132 -0.71 -11.95 15.07
CA THR A 132 -0.55 -11.43 16.42
C THR A 132 0.75 -10.66 16.42
N ASP A 133 0.70 -9.39 16.86
CA ASP A 133 1.88 -8.56 17.01
C ASP A 133 2.79 -9.18 18.08
N PRO A 134 3.99 -9.69 17.72
CA PRO A 134 4.86 -10.38 18.68
C PRO A 134 5.33 -9.46 19.81
N GLN A 135 5.29 -8.13 19.61
CA GLN A 135 5.72 -7.17 20.62
C GLN A 135 4.67 -6.98 21.72
N THR A 136 3.39 -6.92 21.37
CA THR A 136 2.31 -6.59 22.30
C THR A 136 1.41 -7.77 22.65
N GLY A 137 1.44 -8.85 21.86
CA GLY A 137 0.49 -9.97 21.95
C GLY A 137 -0.91 -9.64 21.42
N GLY A 138 -1.14 -8.43 20.90
CA GLY A 138 -2.41 -8.02 20.33
C GLY A 138 -2.65 -8.59 18.94
N GLY A 139 -3.91 -8.81 18.57
CA GLY A 139 -4.28 -9.19 17.20
C GLY A 139 -4.05 -8.03 16.21
N THR A 140 -3.72 -8.37 14.98
CA THR A 140 -3.52 -7.41 13.89
C THR A 140 -4.52 -7.64 12.76
N ALA A 141 -4.62 -6.70 11.81
CA ALA A 141 -5.34 -6.94 10.58
C ALA A 141 -4.50 -7.76 9.58
N VAL A 142 -5.19 -8.50 8.70
CA VAL A 142 -4.55 -9.11 7.53
C VAL A 142 -3.95 -7.98 6.70
N PRO A 143 -2.68 -8.06 6.26
CA PRO A 143 -2.08 -6.99 5.48
C PRO A 143 -2.90 -6.76 4.20
N GLN A 144 -3.35 -5.54 3.96
CA GLN A 144 -4.23 -5.22 2.84
C GLN A 144 -3.87 -3.88 2.22
N LEU A 145 -3.70 -3.88 0.90
CA LEU A 145 -3.54 -2.68 0.08
C LEU A 145 -4.80 -2.47 -0.77
N PHE A 146 -5.12 -1.21 -1.02
CA PHE A 146 -6.25 -0.75 -1.83
C PHE A 146 -5.77 0.21 -2.91
N SER A 147 -6.44 0.20 -4.06
CA SER A 147 -6.25 1.19 -5.12
C SER A 147 -7.51 2.02 -5.32
N ASP A 148 -7.35 3.34 -5.31
CA ASP A 148 -8.36 4.28 -5.78
C ASP A 148 -7.73 5.15 -6.88
N GLY A 149 -8.14 4.90 -8.13
CA GLY A 149 -7.63 5.65 -9.27
C GLY A 149 -6.11 5.58 -9.46
N GLY A 150 -5.46 4.51 -9.01
CA GLY A 150 -4.00 4.36 -9.03
C GLY A 150 -3.28 4.95 -7.81
N GLN A 151 -4.00 5.54 -6.85
CA GLN A 151 -3.46 5.88 -5.53
C GLN A 151 -3.57 4.66 -4.61
N LEU A 152 -2.46 4.32 -3.96
CA LEU A 152 -2.41 3.22 -3.01
C LEU A 152 -2.64 3.72 -1.58
N SER A 153 -3.37 2.92 -0.82
CA SER A 153 -3.50 3.01 0.64
C SER A 153 -3.54 1.62 1.24
N GLY A 154 -3.51 1.49 2.57
CA GLY A 154 -3.66 0.17 3.18
C GLY A 154 -3.50 0.09 4.67
N ASP A 155 -3.71 -1.13 5.16
CA ASP A 155 -3.45 -1.56 6.53
C ASP A 155 -2.31 -2.59 6.49
N LEU A 156 -1.16 -2.18 7.03
CA LEU A 156 0.00 -3.03 7.24
C LEU A 156 0.29 -3.21 8.73
N SER A 157 -0.71 -3.10 9.61
CA SER A 157 -0.57 -3.21 11.07
C SER A 157 0.09 -4.51 11.55
N SER A 158 0.02 -5.56 10.74
CA SER A 158 0.67 -6.85 10.97
C SER A 158 2.17 -6.88 10.67
N LEU A 159 2.71 -5.85 10.01
CA LEU A 159 4.12 -5.81 9.65
C LEU A 159 4.97 -5.64 10.92
N GLY A 160 5.78 -6.65 11.20
CA GLY A 160 6.78 -6.66 12.25
C GLY A 160 8.19 -6.72 11.66
N VAL A 161 9.15 -6.18 12.42
CA VAL A 161 10.57 -6.39 12.22
C VAL A 161 11.13 -7.16 13.39
N THR A 162 11.90 -8.21 13.10
CA THR A 162 12.71 -8.90 14.09
C THR A 162 14.17 -8.50 13.92
N TRP A 163 14.84 -8.18 15.01
CA TRP A 163 16.26 -7.79 15.02
C TRP A 163 16.86 -7.99 16.40
N ASN A 164 18.02 -8.64 16.48
CA ASN A 164 18.80 -8.79 17.71
C ASN A 164 17.97 -9.30 18.90
N ASN A 165 17.28 -10.43 18.68
CA ASN A 165 16.38 -11.08 19.65
C ASN A 165 15.20 -10.20 20.13
N GLN A 166 14.88 -9.13 19.40
CA GLN A 166 13.77 -8.25 19.70
C GLN A 166 12.82 -8.15 18.51
N VAL A 167 11.58 -7.79 18.82
CA VAL A 167 10.49 -7.66 17.86
C VAL A 167 9.91 -6.25 17.97
N PHE A 168 9.68 -5.63 16.83
CA PHE A 168 9.18 -4.27 16.74
C PHE A 168 8.04 -4.23 15.74
N ASN A 169 6.88 -3.73 16.14
CA ASN A 169 5.83 -3.46 15.16
C ASN A 169 6.28 -2.29 14.26
N GLN A 170 6.28 -2.51 12.94
CA GLN A 170 6.64 -1.53 11.92
C GLN A 170 5.51 -1.30 10.90
N GLY A 171 4.32 -1.76 11.26
CA GLY A 171 3.10 -1.54 10.52
C GLY A 171 2.53 -0.14 10.63
N ALA A 172 1.63 0.17 9.69
CA ALA A 172 0.82 1.36 9.69
C ALA A 172 -0.60 1.01 9.17
N PRO A 173 -1.67 1.38 9.90
CA PRO A 173 -1.64 1.91 11.28
C PRO A 173 -1.03 0.90 12.26
N LYS A 174 -0.85 1.29 13.52
CA LYS A 174 -0.53 0.32 14.58
C LYS A 174 -1.71 -0.63 14.83
N PRO A 175 -1.49 -1.81 15.42
CA PRO A 175 -2.58 -2.65 15.89
C PRO A 175 -3.60 -1.84 16.70
N GLY A 176 -4.89 -1.93 16.34
CA GLY A 176 -5.96 -1.08 16.88
C GLY A 176 -6.24 0.21 16.08
N GLY A 177 -5.57 0.43 14.95
CA GLY A 177 -5.90 1.50 13.98
C GLY A 177 -5.25 2.86 14.27
N GLY A 178 -4.49 3.00 15.35
CA GLY A 178 -3.86 4.26 15.74
C GLY A 178 -2.61 4.62 14.91
N LEU A 179 -2.31 5.92 14.83
CA LEU A 179 -1.10 6.46 14.21
C LEU A 179 -0.26 7.23 15.25
N PRO A 180 0.28 6.56 16.29
CA PRO A 180 0.99 7.24 17.36
C PRO A 180 2.30 7.87 16.87
N GLY A 181 2.62 9.02 17.45
CA GLY A 181 3.87 9.75 17.21
C GLY A 181 4.02 10.11 15.73
N LYS A 182 5.10 9.63 15.11
CA LYS A 182 5.45 9.87 13.70
C LYS A 182 5.02 8.74 12.77
N THR A 183 4.06 7.92 13.18
CA THR A 183 3.48 6.88 12.30
C THR A 183 2.60 7.57 11.26
N SER A 184 2.82 7.34 9.97
CA SER A 184 1.97 7.84 8.89
C SER A 184 1.08 6.72 8.35
N PRO A 185 -0.04 7.04 7.69
CA PRO A 185 -0.74 6.07 6.85
C PRO A 185 0.17 5.53 5.74
N VAL A 186 -0.15 4.31 5.28
CA VAL A 186 0.39 3.77 4.02
C VAL A 186 -0.19 4.57 2.86
N HIS A 187 0.69 5.05 1.99
CA HIS A 187 0.30 5.77 0.78
C HIS A 187 1.23 5.37 -0.38
N GLY A 188 0.82 5.64 -1.60
CA GLY A 188 1.64 5.30 -2.76
C GLY A 188 0.91 5.44 -4.08
N THR A 189 1.49 4.89 -5.13
CA THR A 189 0.88 4.87 -6.47
C THR A 189 1.10 3.52 -7.13
N ILE A 190 0.18 3.16 -8.02
CA ILE A 190 0.28 2.00 -8.92
C ILE A 190 -0.22 2.39 -10.32
N ASP A 191 0.48 1.95 -11.36
CA ASP A 191 0.05 2.14 -12.74
C ASP A 191 -0.75 0.93 -13.27
N GLY A 192 -1.30 1.05 -14.48
CA GLY A 192 -2.07 -0.05 -15.10
C GLY A 192 -1.23 -1.27 -15.48
N ALA A 193 0.09 -1.12 -15.55
CA ALA A 193 1.01 -2.23 -15.74
C ALA A 193 1.37 -2.92 -14.42
N GLY A 194 0.93 -2.39 -13.28
CA GLY A 194 1.20 -2.93 -11.94
C GLY A 194 2.49 -2.41 -11.32
N ASN A 195 3.20 -1.46 -11.92
CA ASN A 195 4.37 -0.86 -11.27
C ASN A 195 3.89 -0.02 -10.09
N PHE A 196 4.44 -0.27 -8.91
CA PHE A 196 4.00 0.41 -7.70
C PHE A 196 5.17 1.01 -6.90
N VAL A 197 4.81 2.00 -6.10
CA VAL A 197 5.60 2.51 -4.98
C VAL A 197 4.65 2.70 -3.80
N ILE A 198 5.02 2.20 -2.62
CA ILE A 198 4.33 2.48 -1.36
C ILE A 198 5.32 2.97 -0.31
N GLU A 199 4.87 3.92 0.50
CA GLU A 199 5.65 4.55 1.54
C GLU A 199 4.82 4.71 2.81
N TRP A 200 5.49 4.56 3.96
CA TRP A 200 4.94 4.94 5.26
C TRP A 200 6.07 5.12 6.27
N THR A 201 5.75 5.82 7.35
CA THR A 201 6.58 5.85 8.55
C THR A 201 5.90 5.06 9.67
N SER A 202 6.66 4.35 10.49
CA SER A 202 6.15 3.61 11.63
C SER A 202 7.02 3.80 12.86
N GLN A 203 6.50 4.53 13.85
CA GLN A 203 7.24 4.80 15.08
C GLN A 203 7.24 3.56 15.97
N ILE A 204 8.40 3.19 16.49
CA ILE A 204 8.54 2.16 17.51
C ILE A 204 7.98 2.71 18.83
N VAL A 205 7.05 1.97 19.41
CA VAL A 205 6.41 2.29 20.70
C VAL A 205 6.90 1.29 21.73
N GLY A 206 7.56 1.78 22.78
CA GLY A 206 8.15 0.97 23.83
C GLY A 206 9.50 0.36 23.47
N GLY A 207 10.12 -0.30 24.46
CA GLY A 207 11.42 -0.94 24.32
C GLY A 207 12.60 0.04 24.17
N PRO A 208 13.83 -0.48 23.95
CA PRO A 208 15.05 0.32 23.87
C PRO A 208 15.10 1.29 22.68
N PHE A 209 14.35 1.01 21.61
CA PHE A 209 14.27 1.83 20.39
C PHE A 209 13.01 2.72 20.38
N ASN A 210 12.40 2.98 21.54
CA ASN A 210 11.24 3.84 21.62
C ASN A 210 11.48 5.21 20.93
N ASN A 211 10.50 5.68 20.17
CA ASN A 211 10.52 6.93 19.38
C ASN A 211 11.45 6.93 18.14
N PHE A 212 12.22 5.88 17.89
CA PHE A 212 12.79 5.69 16.55
C PHE A 212 11.66 5.37 15.57
N THR A 213 11.82 5.76 14.32
CA THR A 213 10.75 5.61 13.32
C THR A 213 11.32 5.02 12.05
N GLY A 214 10.79 3.87 11.64
CA GLY A 214 11.12 3.30 10.35
C GLY A 214 10.44 4.07 9.23
N LEU A 215 11.21 4.53 8.24
CA LEU A 215 10.70 4.98 6.95
C LEU A 215 10.86 3.83 5.97
N TRP A 216 9.75 3.40 5.41
CA TRP A 216 9.68 2.31 4.46
C TRP A 216 9.36 2.85 3.08
N HIS A 217 10.14 2.41 2.09
CA HIS A 217 9.88 2.65 0.69
C HIS A 217 9.95 1.31 -0.03
N LEU A 218 8.81 0.78 -0.47
CA LEU A 218 8.73 -0.46 -1.23
C LEU A 218 8.29 -0.13 -2.64
N ALA A 219 9.08 -0.58 -3.62
CA ALA A 219 8.79 -0.38 -5.02
C ALA A 219 8.90 -1.71 -5.76
N GLY A 220 8.13 -1.86 -6.84
CA GLY A 220 8.19 -3.08 -7.65
C GLY A 220 6.98 -3.27 -8.54
N GLN A 221 6.52 -4.52 -8.64
CA GLN A 221 5.49 -4.95 -9.58
C GLN A 221 4.40 -5.79 -8.88
N TYR A 222 3.14 -5.40 -9.08
CA TYR A 222 1.99 -6.11 -8.56
C TYR A 222 1.63 -7.31 -9.45
N ARG A 223 1.48 -8.48 -8.84
CA ARG A 223 1.20 -9.78 -9.46
C ARG A 223 -0.05 -10.42 -8.86
N GLY A 224 -1.13 -9.65 -8.73
CA GLY A 224 -2.42 -10.14 -8.23
C GLY A 224 -3.59 -10.01 -9.21
N GLY A 225 -3.35 -9.49 -10.41
CA GLY A 225 -4.36 -9.33 -11.45
C GLY A 225 -4.39 -7.92 -12.02
N SER A 226 -5.51 -7.54 -12.63
CA SER A 226 -5.71 -6.20 -13.18
C SER A 226 -5.84 -5.14 -12.07
N VAL A 227 -5.14 -4.03 -12.23
CA VAL A 227 -5.26 -2.86 -11.36
C VAL A 227 -6.45 -2.02 -11.83
N PRO A 228 -7.44 -1.74 -10.97
CA PRO A 228 -8.50 -0.80 -11.30
C PRO A 228 -7.91 0.60 -11.51
N GLN A 229 -8.05 1.13 -12.72
CA GLN A 229 -7.63 2.49 -13.07
C GLN A 229 -8.84 3.43 -13.03
N ALA A 230 -8.59 4.68 -12.63
CA ALA A 230 -9.59 5.72 -12.83
C ALA A 230 -9.91 5.83 -14.32
N ALA A 231 -11.19 5.85 -14.66
CA ALA A 231 -11.61 6.13 -16.02
C ALA A 231 -11.02 7.50 -16.44
N PRO A 232 -10.48 7.64 -17.66
CA PRO A 232 -10.04 8.93 -18.15
C PRO A 232 -11.20 9.92 -18.05
N ALA A 233 -10.92 11.12 -17.53
CA ALA A 233 -11.92 12.17 -17.42
C ALA A 233 -12.61 12.35 -18.79
N ALA A 234 -13.94 12.22 -18.81
CA ALA A 234 -14.70 12.39 -20.04
C ALA A 234 -14.36 13.77 -20.62
N ALA A 235 -13.95 13.80 -21.89
CA ALA A 235 -13.71 15.05 -22.59
C ALA A 235 -14.98 15.93 -22.49
N PRO A 236 -14.85 17.25 -22.28
CA PRO A 236 -16.01 18.13 -22.23
C PRO A 236 -16.81 17.96 -23.52
N ILE A 237 -18.06 17.53 -23.37
CA ILE A 237 -19.00 17.43 -24.48
C ILE A 237 -19.15 18.86 -25.03
N ALA A 238 -18.62 19.10 -26.22
CA ALA A 238 -18.84 20.35 -26.92
C ALA A 238 -20.36 20.56 -27.05
N ALA A 239 -20.86 21.70 -26.57
CA ALA A 239 -22.26 22.03 -26.68
C ALA A 239 -22.67 21.94 -28.15
N ALA A 240 -23.65 21.07 -28.44
CA ALA A 240 -24.23 20.98 -29.77
C ALA A 240 -24.79 22.36 -30.16
N PRO A 241 -24.57 22.84 -31.40
CA PRO A 241 -25.21 24.06 -31.89
C PRO A 241 -26.73 23.91 -31.78
N GLY A 242 -27.38 24.89 -31.15
CA GLY A 242 -28.81 24.87 -30.87
C GLY A 242 -29.64 24.59 -32.12
N ALA A 243 -30.50 23.58 -32.04
CA ALA A 243 -31.52 23.33 -33.05
C ALA A 243 -32.58 24.46 -33.02
N PRO A 244 -33.06 24.95 -34.18
CA PRO A 244 -34.10 25.98 -34.21
C PRO A 244 -35.45 25.47 -33.71
N GLY A 245 -36.11 26.32 -32.92
CA GLY A 245 -37.50 26.33 -32.44
C GLY A 245 -38.43 25.16 -32.81
N ALA A 246 -38.85 24.42 -31.78
CA ALA A 246 -39.99 23.52 -31.84
C ALA A 246 -41.29 24.29 -32.16
N ALA A 247 -41.89 23.99 -33.31
CA ALA A 247 -43.29 24.32 -33.58
C ALA A 247 -44.21 23.40 -32.74
N ALA A 248 -45.23 23.99 -32.14
CA ALA A 248 -46.20 23.30 -31.30
C ALA A 248 -46.99 22.21 -32.08
N PRO A 249 -47.18 21.00 -31.53
CA PRO A 249 -48.09 20.03 -32.11
C PRO A 249 -49.54 20.29 -31.65
N ALA A 250 -50.45 20.21 -32.63
CA ALA A 250 -51.90 20.30 -32.46
C ALA A 250 -52.48 19.12 -31.68
N ALA A 251 -53.64 19.36 -31.04
CA ALA A 251 -54.36 18.43 -30.18
C ALA A 251 -54.84 17.15 -30.90
N PRO A 252 -54.84 15.96 -30.24
CA PRO A 252 -55.39 14.74 -30.80
C PRO A 252 -56.89 14.57 -30.50
N ALA A 253 -57.62 14.04 -31.48
CA ALA A 253 -59.03 13.66 -31.41
C ALA A 253 -59.23 12.35 -30.62
N PRO A 254 -60.42 12.12 -30.02
CA PRO A 254 -60.65 10.98 -29.13
C PRO A 254 -61.10 9.71 -29.86
N GLY A 255 -60.53 8.57 -29.44
CA GLY A 255 -61.19 7.27 -29.48
C GLY A 255 -60.52 6.20 -30.32
N VAL A 256 -59.72 5.33 -29.68
CA VAL A 256 -59.68 3.86 -29.92
C VAL A 256 -59.14 3.18 -28.62
N PRO A 257 -59.69 2.03 -28.17
CA PRO A 257 -59.36 1.43 -26.86
C PRO A 257 -58.05 0.63 -26.82
N ALA A 258 -57.51 0.50 -25.60
CA ALA A 258 -56.32 -0.28 -25.24
C ALA A 258 -56.54 -1.80 -25.36
N ALA A 259 -55.52 -2.52 -25.87
CA ALA A 259 -55.45 -3.98 -25.84
C ALA A 259 -54.34 -4.44 -24.88
N ALA A 260 -54.73 -5.37 -24.01
CA ALA A 260 -53.97 -5.90 -22.89
C ALA A 260 -52.94 -6.97 -23.27
N ALA A 261 -51.92 -7.10 -22.43
CA ALA A 261 -50.94 -8.20 -22.43
C ALA A 261 -51.51 -9.52 -21.89
N PRO A 262 -50.90 -10.67 -22.25
CA PRO A 262 -50.82 -11.82 -21.34
C PRO A 262 -49.41 -12.50 -21.40
N PRO A 263 -49.07 -13.53 -20.60
CA PRO A 263 -47.99 -13.45 -19.60
C PRO A 263 -46.86 -14.49 -19.79
N ALA A 264 -45.91 -14.47 -18.84
CA ALA A 264 -44.75 -15.35 -18.72
C ALA A 264 -45.06 -16.76 -18.15
N ALA A 265 -44.30 -17.77 -18.61
CA ALA A 265 -43.93 -19.04 -17.96
C ALA A 265 -43.02 -19.81 -18.96
N GLY A 266 -41.98 -20.59 -18.64
CA GLY A 266 -41.35 -21.06 -17.40
C GLY A 266 -40.18 -21.97 -17.81
N ALA A 267 -39.12 -22.02 -16.99
CA ALA A 267 -38.17 -23.14 -16.92
C ALA A 267 -38.76 -24.22 -15.96
N PRO A 268 -38.28 -25.48 -15.83
CA PRO A 268 -36.90 -25.98 -16.02
C PRO A 268 -36.76 -27.42 -16.59
N ALA A 269 -35.51 -27.91 -16.70
CA ALA A 269 -35.01 -29.31 -16.53
C ALA A 269 -33.82 -29.56 -17.50
N ALA A 270 -32.58 -29.69 -17.00
CA ALA A 270 -31.94 -30.90 -16.44
C ALA A 270 -31.27 -31.78 -17.51
N ALA A 271 -29.93 -31.90 -17.39
CA ALA A 271 -29.03 -32.76 -18.15
C ALA A 271 -29.22 -34.26 -17.84
N PRO A 272 -28.59 -35.16 -18.61
CA PRO A 272 -27.38 -35.78 -18.04
C PRO A 272 -26.25 -36.18 -19.02
N ALA A 273 -25.08 -36.35 -18.39
CA ALA A 273 -24.04 -37.38 -18.58
C ALA A 273 -23.14 -37.44 -19.84
N ALA A 274 -21.88 -37.06 -19.59
CA ALA A 274 -20.65 -37.89 -19.65
C ALA A 274 -20.34 -38.74 -20.90
N GLY A 275 -19.19 -38.43 -21.51
CA GLY A 275 -18.42 -39.32 -22.37
C GLY A 275 -16.96 -38.84 -22.47
N ALA A 276 -16.06 -39.56 -21.81
CA ALA A 276 -14.62 -39.34 -21.86
C ALA A 276 -14.02 -39.79 -23.20
N GLN A 277 -12.98 -39.10 -23.69
CA GLN A 277 -11.84 -39.68 -24.42
C GLN A 277 -10.79 -38.61 -24.78
N ALA A 278 -9.58 -38.78 -24.23
CA ALA A 278 -8.29 -38.45 -24.84
C ALA A 278 -7.61 -39.81 -25.17
N PRO A 279 -6.50 -39.93 -25.93
CA PRO A 279 -5.50 -38.91 -26.28
C PRO A 279 -5.02 -38.95 -27.75
N VAL A 280 -4.24 -37.95 -28.20
CA VAL A 280 -3.14 -38.14 -29.17
C VAL A 280 -2.19 -36.94 -29.19
N ASP A 281 -0.90 -37.27 -29.13
CA ASP A 281 0.26 -36.43 -29.40
C ASP A 281 0.23 -35.79 -30.80
N ALA A 282 0.64 -34.52 -30.90
CA ALA A 282 1.32 -34.01 -32.09
C ALA A 282 2.02 -32.66 -31.81
N ALA A 283 3.35 -32.72 -31.86
CA ALA A 283 4.26 -31.78 -32.50
C ALA A 283 4.20 -30.27 -32.17
N VAL A 284 5.25 -29.84 -31.47
CA VAL A 284 5.76 -28.48 -31.31
C VAL A 284 6.08 -27.84 -32.67
N PRO A 285 5.57 -26.64 -32.99
CA PRO A 285 6.23 -25.75 -33.94
C PRO A 285 7.11 -24.75 -33.16
N MET A 286 8.41 -24.79 -33.46
CA MET A 286 9.37 -23.77 -33.07
C MET A 286 8.94 -22.40 -33.63
N ALA A 287 8.41 -21.54 -32.76
CA ALA A 287 8.27 -20.13 -33.04
C ALA A 287 9.57 -19.41 -32.68
N GLN A 288 10.05 -18.65 -33.64
CA GLN A 288 11.34 -17.97 -33.66
C GLN A 288 11.51 -17.01 -32.48
N ALA A 289 12.71 -17.02 -31.89
CA ALA A 289 13.10 -16.09 -30.83
C ALA A 289 13.11 -14.66 -31.35
N GLN A 290 12.11 -13.87 -30.96
CA GLN A 290 12.16 -12.41 -31.05
C GLN A 290 13.16 -11.91 -30.00
N PRO A 291 14.15 -11.05 -30.35
CA PRO A 291 15.08 -10.49 -29.37
C PRO A 291 14.29 -9.65 -28.35
N ALA A 292 14.59 -9.91 -27.06
CA ALA A 292 14.04 -9.19 -25.94
C ALA A 292 14.24 -7.67 -26.15
N ARG A 293 13.14 -6.95 -26.29
CA ARG A 293 13.11 -5.50 -26.16
C ARG A 293 13.31 -5.21 -24.67
N THR A 294 14.56 -5.08 -24.25
CA THR A 294 14.92 -4.49 -22.96
C THR A 294 14.47 -3.05 -22.98
N ASP A 295 13.42 -2.74 -22.23
CA ASP A 295 13.30 -1.59 -21.34
C ASP A 295 11.83 -1.34 -20.99
N PRO A 296 11.36 -1.81 -19.82
CA PRO A 296 10.40 -1.05 -19.05
C PRO A 296 11.18 -0.10 -18.15
N VAL A 297 10.99 1.20 -18.37
CA VAL A 297 11.28 2.23 -17.37
C VAL A 297 10.48 1.86 -16.11
N LEU A 298 11.11 1.11 -15.21
CA LEU A 298 10.62 0.92 -13.86
C LEU A 298 10.43 2.30 -13.27
N ALA A 299 9.29 2.53 -12.62
CA ALA A 299 8.89 3.81 -12.05
C ALA A 299 9.95 4.33 -11.06
N SER A 300 10.97 4.99 -11.60
CA SER A 300 11.96 5.75 -10.87
C SER A 300 11.29 7.05 -10.47
N LYS A 301 10.47 7.02 -9.42
CA LYS A 301 10.32 8.22 -8.62
C LYS A 301 11.61 8.34 -7.82
N THR A 302 12.63 8.90 -8.46
CA THR A 302 13.91 9.21 -7.85
C THR A 302 13.60 10.11 -6.65
N VAL A 303 13.70 9.57 -5.43
CA VAL A 303 13.76 10.41 -4.25
C VAL A 303 15.12 11.10 -4.35
N GLU A 304 15.11 12.35 -4.78
CA GLU A 304 16.31 13.18 -4.79
C GLU A 304 16.66 13.45 -3.32
N VAL A 305 17.60 12.64 -2.79
CA VAL A 305 18.10 12.79 -1.43
C VAL A 305 18.86 14.13 -1.38
N PRO A 306 18.43 15.11 -0.57
CA PRO A 306 19.12 16.38 -0.48
C PRO A 306 20.56 16.14 -0.03
N ARG A 307 21.53 16.47 -0.90
CA ARG A 307 22.93 16.45 -0.51
C ARG A 307 23.19 17.59 0.48
N GLY A 308 23.49 17.21 1.71
CA GLY A 308 24.35 17.99 2.59
C GLY A 308 23.65 18.81 3.67
N ARG A 309 23.73 18.32 4.90
CA ARG A 309 24.36 19.08 5.98
C ARG A 309 25.45 18.21 6.58
N HIS A 310 26.67 18.74 6.63
CA HIS A 310 27.81 18.08 7.26
C HIS A 310 27.45 17.70 8.70
N THR A 311 27.34 16.40 8.96
CA THR A 311 27.29 15.89 10.32
C THR A 311 28.63 16.25 10.96
N PRO A 312 28.65 17.00 12.08
CA PRO A 312 29.90 17.32 12.73
C PRO A 312 30.63 16.01 13.08
N ALA A 313 31.94 15.94 12.80
CA ALA A 313 32.72 14.72 12.94
C ALA A 313 32.68 14.11 14.37
N TRP A 314 32.24 14.88 15.37
CA TRP A 314 32.08 14.42 16.75
C TRP A 314 30.78 13.63 17.00
N VAL A 315 29.76 13.73 16.15
CA VAL A 315 28.46 13.07 16.38
C VAL A 315 28.55 11.54 16.28
N VAL A 316 29.35 11.04 15.34
CA VAL A 316 29.57 9.61 15.12
C VAL A 316 30.24 8.93 16.33
N PRO A 317 31.38 9.44 16.88
CA PRO A 317 31.96 8.84 18.07
C PRO A 317 31.05 8.97 19.31
N THR A 318 30.29 10.06 19.45
CA THR A 318 29.35 10.20 20.58
C THR A 318 28.22 9.17 20.51
N LEU A 319 27.62 8.95 19.33
CA LEU A 319 26.58 7.92 19.17
C LEU A 319 27.12 6.51 19.36
N PHE A 320 28.36 6.24 18.93
CA PHE A 320 29.02 4.96 19.19
C PHE A 320 29.22 4.71 20.69
N VAL A 321 29.66 5.71 21.45
CA VAL A 321 29.78 5.61 22.92
C VAL A 321 28.42 5.36 23.58
N VAL A 322 27.36 6.03 23.12
CA VAL A 322 26.00 5.81 23.64
C VAL A 322 25.51 4.40 23.33
N ALA A 323 25.74 3.89 22.12
CA ALA A 323 25.34 2.54 21.74
C ALA A 323 26.10 1.46 22.54
N VAL A 324 27.40 1.64 22.75
CA VAL A 324 28.22 0.73 23.58
C VAL A 324 27.80 0.78 25.05
N ALA A 325 27.49 1.96 25.58
CA ALA A 325 26.98 2.11 26.94
C ALA A 325 25.61 1.43 27.12
N ALA A 326 24.70 1.59 26.14
CA ALA A 326 23.40 0.93 26.15
C ALA A 326 23.55 -0.60 26.12
N ALA A 327 24.43 -1.14 25.27
CA ALA A 327 24.74 -2.56 25.24
C ALA A 327 25.33 -3.07 26.58
N GLY A 328 26.28 -2.33 27.17
CA GLY A 328 26.91 -2.68 28.45
C GLY A 328 25.94 -2.71 29.63
N VAL A 329 24.98 -1.77 29.69
CA VAL A 329 23.91 -1.78 30.70
C VAL A 329 22.99 -2.99 30.51
N PHE A 330 22.73 -3.38 29.26
CA PHE A 330 21.86 -4.51 28.94
C PHE A 330 22.46 -5.86 29.34
N PHE A 331 23.76 -6.09 29.06
CA PHE A 331 24.45 -7.32 29.49
C PHE A 331 24.57 -7.42 31.01
N ASN A 332 24.73 -6.29 31.71
CA ASN A 332 24.75 -6.29 33.17
C ASN A 332 23.37 -6.52 33.79
N ALA A 333 22.30 -6.02 33.17
CA ALA A 333 20.93 -6.29 33.60
C ALA A 333 20.58 -7.79 33.47
N ASP A 334 20.93 -8.43 32.36
CA ASP A 334 20.67 -9.87 32.15
C ASP A 334 21.49 -10.75 33.13
N ARG A 335 22.71 -10.33 33.47
CA ARG A 335 23.56 -11.00 34.45
C ARG A 335 23.01 -10.91 35.88
N ILE A 336 22.38 -9.80 36.25
CA ILE A 336 21.79 -9.59 37.58
C ILE A 336 20.50 -10.41 37.72
N VAL A 337 19.67 -10.45 36.69
CA VAL A 337 18.41 -11.23 36.70
C VAL A 337 18.68 -12.74 36.74
N ARG A 338 19.70 -13.24 36.03
CA ARG A 338 20.08 -14.67 36.11
C ARG A 338 20.62 -15.09 37.47
N ARG A 339 21.30 -14.20 38.21
CA ARG A 339 21.79 -14.47 39.57
C ARG A 339 20.69 -14.54 40.63
N GLN A 340 19.52 -13.94 40.39
CA GLN A 340 18.38 -13.99 41.31
C GLN A 340 17.47 -15.22 41.10
N ARG A 341 17.72 -16.02 40.06
CA ARG A 341 16.94 -17.23 39.73
C ARG A 341 17.67 -18.54 40.04
N GLN A 342 18.82 -18.48 40.71
CA GLN A 342 19.52 -19.61 41.33
C GLN A 342 19.44 -19.47 42.84
#